data_AF-A0A482WII4-F1
#
_entry.id   AF-A0A482WII4-F1
#
_cell.length_a   1.000
_cell.length_b   1.000
_cell.length_c   1.000
_cell.angle_alpha   90.00
_cell.angle_beta   90.00
_cell.angle_gamma   90.00
#
_symmetry.space_group_name_H-M   'P 1'
#
loop_
_entity.id
_entity.type
_entity.pdbx_description
1 polymer ?
#
loop_
_entity_poly.entity_id
_entity_poly.type
_entity_poly.pdbx_seq_one_letter_code
_entity_poly.pdbx_strand_id
1 'polypeptide(L)'
;MTNNGMVNECELKNDTQIDEKRRGMVCRDFMRNSCWRGSACKFQHPESPRKIFAFCHDFQNGDCRRSNSCRFIHSSTEDEKYYKRTGELPPHLLQRPETQQVIL
;
A
#
# COMPACT_ATOMS: atom_id res chain seq x y z
N MET A 1 31.61 -19.98 40.89
CA MET A 1 32.42 -20.49 39.75
C MET A 1 32.04 -21.96 39.62
N THR A 2 31.10 -22.37 38.77
CA THR A 2 31.16 -22.32 37.30
C THR A 2 29.78 -22.08 36.69
N ASN A 3 29.78 -21.24 35.66
CA ASN A 3 28.67 -21.05 34.73
C ASN A 3 28.43 -22.35 33.95
N ASN A 4 27.19 -22.82 33.87
CA ASN A 4 26.75 -23.62 32.74
C ASN A 4 25.46 -23.00 32.22
N GLY A 5 25.58 -22.48 31.00
CA GLY A 5 24.64 -21.55 30.39
C GLY A 5 23.24 -22.14 30.26
N MET A 6 22.27 -21.25 30.49
CA MET A 6 20.99 -21.28 29.82
C MET A 6 21.21 -21.54 28.34
N VAL A 7 20.96 -22.77 27.90
CA VAL A 7 20.62 -22.99 26.50
C VAL A 7 19.29 -22.27 26.29
N ASN A 8 19.35 -21.17 25.55
CA ASN A 8 18.16 -20.41 25.17
C ASN A 8 17.33 -21.28 24.23
N GLU A 9 16.26 -21.84 24.77
CA GLU A 9 15.22 -22.52 24.00
C GLU A 9 14.40 -21.46 23.26
N CYS A 10 14.90 -21.03 22.10
CA CYS A 10 14.18 -20.16 21.18
C CYS A 10 14.23 -20.70 19.75
N GLU A 11 14.12 -22.02 19.54
CA GLU A 11 13.97 -22.55 18.19
C GLU A 11 13.02 -23.74 18.16
N LEU A 12 11.74 -23.47 17.87
CA LEU A 12 10.81 -24.39 17.19
C LEU A 12 9.50 -23.63 16.89
N LYS A 13 9.53 -22.75 15.90
CA LYS A 13 8.30 -22.20 15.30
C LYS A 13 8.29 -22.49 13.80
N ASN A 14 7.83 -23.71 13.50
CA ASN A 14 7.28 -24.22 12.24
C ASN A 14 7.36 -23.29 11.02
N ASP A 15 8.27 -23.63 10.10
CA ASP A 15 8.45 -23.00 8.78
C ASP A 15 7.14 -22.95 7.96
N THR A 16 6.24 -23.91 8.18
CA THR A 16 4.94 -24.01 7.50
C THR A 16 3.96 -22.88 7.83
N GLN A 17 4.07 -22.24 9.01
CA GLN A 17 3.16 -21.13 9.37
C GLN A 17 3.61 -19.79 8.78
N ILE A 18 4.89 -19.66 8.42
CA ILE A 18 5.43 -18.44 7.83
C ILE A 18 5.02 -18.31 6.36
N ASP A 19 4.90 -19.42 5.62
CA ASP A 19 4.58 -19.40 4.19
C ASP A 19 3.13 -18.97 3.88
N GLU A 20 2.16 -19.42 4.68
CA GLU A 20 0.75 -19.04 4.54
C GLU A 20 0.55 -17.52 4.72
N LYS A 21 1.21 -16.94 5.72
CA LYS A 21 1.16 -15.49 5.94
C LYS A 21 1.80 -14.70 4.79
N ARG A 22 2.76 -15.29 4.09
CA ARG A 22 3.42 -14.68 2.92
C ARG A 22 2.60 -14.78 1.64
N ARG A 23 1.77 -15.82 1.51
CA ARG A 23 0.90 -16.01 0.34
C ARG A 23 -0.21 -14.96 0.24
N GLY A 24 -0.67 -14.43 1.38
CA GLY A 24 -1.61 -13.30 1.43
C GLY A 24 -0.99 -11.92 1.15
N MET A 25 0.32 -11.81 0.99
CA MET A 25 0.96 -10.51 0.73
C MET A 25 0.88 -10.12 -0.75
N VAL A 26 0.59 -8.84 -0.99
CA VAL A 26 0.62 -8.24 -2.33
C VAL A 26 2.05 -8.26 -2.88
N CYS A 27 2.18 -8.69 -4.14
CA CYS A 27 3.44 -8.71 -4.86
C CYS A 27 4.00 -7.29 -5.00
N ARG A 28 5.14 -7.02 -4.37
CA ARG A 28 5.81 -5.71 -4.42
C ARG A 28 6.29 -5.37 -5.83
N ASP A 29 6.73 -6.37 -6.58
CA ASP A 29 7.20 -6.19 -7.96
C ASP A 29 6.03 -5.84 -8.88
N PHE A 30 4.84 -6.43 -8.62
CA PHE A 30 3.62 -6.13 -9.36
C PHE A 30 3.14 -4.71 -9.08
N MET A 31 3.21 -4.25 -7.82
CA MET A 31 2.91 -2.85 -7.48
C MET A 31 3.83 -1.82 -8.15
N ARG A 32 5.01 -2.25 -8.62
CA ARG A 32 5.96 -1.40 -9.37
C ARG A 32 5.92 -1.65 -10.89
N ASN A 33 4.92 -2.38 -11.40
CA ASN A 33 4.82 -2.78 -12.80
C ASN A 33 6.07 -3.55 -13.32
N SER A 34 6.75 -4.27 -12.43
CA SER A 34 8.00 -4.99 -12.71
C SER A 34 7.89 -6.51 -12.51
N CYS A 35 6.69 -7.03 -12.24
CA CYS A 35 6.49 -8.47 -12.09
C CYS A 35 6.04 -9.10 -13.41
N TRP A 36 6.83 -10.03 -13.94
CA TRP A 36 6.51 -10.79 -15.15
C TRP A 36 5.87 -12.16 -14.89
N ARG A 37 5.72 -12.55 -13.62
CA ARG A 37 5.22 -13.88 -13.23
C ARG A 37 3.71 -14.08 -13.48
N GLY A 38 2.97 -13.02 -13.76
CA GLY A 38 1.53 -13.10 -14.01
C GLY A 38 0.76 -13.84 -12.89
N SER A 39 -0.17 -14.71 -13.28
CA SER A 39 -0.96 -15.55 -12.37
C SER A 39 -0.14 -16.63 -11.65
N ALA A 40 1.08 -16.94 -12.12
CA ALA A 40 1.98 -17.90 -11.48
C ALA A 40 2.78 -17.29 -10.31
N CYS A 41 2.57 -16.00 -10.00
CA CYS A 41 3.22 -15.36 -8.87
C CYS A 41 2.73 -15.94 -7.53
N LYS A 42 3.66 -16.31 -6.64
CA LYS A 42 3.34 -16.77 -5.28
C LYS A 42 2.74 -15.69 -4.37
N PHE A 43 2.77 -14.44 -4.80
CA PHE A 43 2.27 -13.26 -4.10
C PHE A 43 1.06 -12.70 -4.84
N GLN A 44 0.12 -12.07 -4.14
CA GLN A 44 -1.12 -11.60 -4.74
C GLN A 44 -0.87 -10.49 -5.77
N HIS A 45 -1.41 -10.65 -6.97
CA HIS A 45 -1.53 -9.60 -7.98
C HIS A 45 -2.97 -9.08 -7.93
N PRO A 46 -3.25 -7.98 -7.20
CA PRO A 46 -4.59 -7.43 -7.18
C PRO A 46 -4.98 -6.98 -8.60
N GLU A 47 -6.11 -7.47 -9.09
CA GLU A 47 -6.60 -7.32 -10.48
C GLU A 47 -6.80 -5.85 -10.89
N SER A 48 -7.10 -5.02 -9.89
CA SER A 48 -6.83 -3.60 -9.94
C SER A 48 -5.65 -3.36 -9.01
N PRO A 49 -4.48 -2.84 -9.46
CA PRO A 49 -3.55 -2.24 -8.52
C PRO A 49 -4.40 -1.19 -7.83
N ARG A 50 -4.84 -1.46 -6.59
CA ARG A 50 -5.58 -0.48 -5.79
C ARG A 50 -4.73 0.75 -5.90
N LYS A 51 -5.19 1.75 -6.67
CA LYS A 51 -4.41 2.96 -6.89
C LYS A 51 -4.15 3.45 -5.48
N ILE A 52 -2.90 3.37 -5.04
CA ILE A 52 -2.53 3.82 -3.72
C ILE A 52 -2.61 5.33 -3.87
N PHE A 53 -3.79 5.85 -3.58
CA PHE A 53 -4.11 7.24 -3.68
C PHE A 53 -3.28 7.94 -2.61
N ALA A 54 -2.27 8.67 -3.06
CA ALA A 54 -1.39 9.41 -2.19
C ALA A 54 -1.94 10.84 -2.05
N PHE A 55 -2.25 11.22 -0.81
CA PHE A 55 -2.80 12.52 -0.47
C PHE A 55 -1.69 13.56 -0.34
N CYS A 56 -1.98 14.80 -0.73
CA CYS A 56 -1.02 15.90 -0.69
C CYS A 56 -1.01 16.55 0.70
N HIS A 57 0.02 16.29 1.50
CA HIS A 57 0.18 16.90 2.81
C HIS A 57 0.48 18.41 2.72
N ASP A 58 1.24 18.84 1.70
CA ASP A 58 1.48 20.26 1.42
C ASP A 58 0.16 21.02 1.20
N PHE A 59 -0.81 20.39 0.53
CA PHE A 59 -2.12 21.00 0.27
C PHE A 59 -2.96 21.06 1.54
N GLN A 60 -2.95 19.99 2.35
CA GLN A 60 -3.63 19.96 3.63
C GLN A 60 -3.10 21.04 4.61
N ASN A 61 -1.82 21.38 4.49
CA ASN A 61 -1.19 22.45 5.27
C ASN A 61 -1.34 23.85 4.65
N GLY A 62 -1.89 23.97 3.43
CA GLY A 62 -2.07 25.23 2.72
C GLY A 62 -0.84 25.74 1.93
N ASP A 63 0.23 24.95 1.85
CA ASP A 63 1.51 25.32 1.25
C ASP A 63 1.74 24.76 -0.16
N CYS A 64 0.83 23.94 -0.70
CA CYS A 64 0.99 23.38 -2.04
C CYS A 64 0.77 24.42 -3.14
N ARG A 65 1.85 24.80 -3.82
CA ARG A 65 1.83 25.70 -4.99
C ARG A 65 1.67 24.98 -6.33
N ARG A 66 1.69 23.64 -6.33
CA ARG A 66 1.66 22.82 -7.56
C ARG A 66 0.27 22.76 -8.20
N SER A 67 -0.78 23.18 -7.48
CA SER A 67 -2.16 23.27 -7.98
C SER A 67 -2.52 22.02 -8.82
N ASN A 68 -2.89 22.19 -10.08
CA ASN A 68 -3.33 21.12 -11.00
C ASN A 68 -2.20 20.21 -11.53
N SER A 69 -0.93 20.53 -11.23
CA SER A 69 0.24 19.70 -11.60
C SER A 69 0.74 18.83 -10.44
N CYS A 70 0.05 18.84 -9.30
CA CYS A 70 0.44 18.04 -8.16
C CYS A 70 0.20 16.55 -8.44
N ARG A 71 1.22 15.73 -8.23
CA ARG A 71 1.14 14.26 -8.33
C ARG A 71 0.25 13.64 -7.24
N PHE A 72 -0.04 14.39 -6.19
CA PHE A 72 -0.79 13.94 -5.01
C PHE A 72 -2.19 14.54 -5.00
N ILE A 73 -3.15 13.83 -4.40
CA ILE A 73 -4.54 14.26 -4.35
C ILE A 73 -4.70 15.45 -3.40
N HIS A 74 -5.24 16.55 -3.92
CA HIS A 74 -5.64 17.73 -3.15
C HIS A 74 -7.03 17.50 -2.55
N SER A 75 -7.05 17.05 -1.30
CA SER A 75 -8.25 16.66 -0.60
C SER A 75 -8.08 16.89 0.90
N SER A 76 -9.17 16.86 1.64
CA SER A 76 -9.16 17.14 3.07
C SER A 76 -8.47 16.02 3.86
N THR A 77 -8.04 16.32 5.08
CA THR A 77 -7.57 15.28 6.01
C THR A 77 -8.66 14.27 6.36
N GLU A 78 -9.93 14.66 6.27
CA GLU A 78 -11.06 13.77 6.55
C GLU A 78 -11.21 12.71 5.45
N ASP A 79 -11.05 13.10 4.19
CA ASP A 79 -11.08 12.19 3.05
C ASP A 79 -9.93 11.19 3.09
N GLU A 80 -8.73 11.63 3.50
CA GLU A 80 -7.59 10.74 3.70
C GLU A 80 -7.88 9.73 4.82
N LYS A 81 -8.45 10.18 5.95
CA LYS A 81 -8.85 9.28 7.03
C LYS A 81 -9.93 8.30 6.59
N TYR A 82 -10.91 8.76 5.79
CA TYR A 82 -11.93 7.91 5.21
C TYR A 82 -11.29 6.83 4.34
N TYR A 83 -10.45 7.21 3.37
CA TYR A 83 -9.73 6.27 2.51
C TYR A 83 -8.86 5.29 3.31
N LYS A 84 -8.16 5.76 4.35
CA LYS A 84 -7.37 4.88 5.23
C LYS A 84 -8.22 3.89 6.01
N ARG A 85 -9.47 4.25 6.34
CA ARG A 85 -10.41 3.43 7.12
C ARG A 85 -11.19 2.45 6.24
N THR A 86 -11.68 2.89 5.09
CA THR A 86 -12.58 2.13 4.21
C THR A 86 -11.84 1.47 3.04
N GLY A 87 -10.69 2.02 2.65
CA GLY A 87 -10.01 1.65 1.41
C GLY A 87 -10.69 2.18 0.15
N GLU A 88 -11.72 3.01 0.29
CA GLU A 88 -12.53 3.57 -0.80
C GLU A 88 -12.33 5.08 -0.89
N LEU A 89 -12.23 5.60 -2.12
CA LEU A 89 -12.09 7.03 -2.36
C LEU A 89 -13.48 7.68 -2.38
N PRO A 90 -13.70 8.79 -1.63
CA PRO A 90 -14.97 9.49 -1.64
C PRO A 90 -15.45 9.91 -3.05
N PRO A 91 -16.77 9.87 -3.34
CA PRO A 91 -17.31 10.16 -4.67
C PRO A 91 -16.95 11.55 -5.22
N HIS A 92 -16.74 12.55 -4.36
CA HIS A 92 -16.37 13.91 -4.77
C HIS A 92 -14.94 14.03 -5.28
N LEU A 93 -14.07 13.06 -5.00
CA LEU A 93 -12.71 13.01 -5.52
C LEU A 93 -12.61 12.27 -6.86
N LEU A 94 -13.63 11.48 -7.21
CA LEU A 94 -13.72 10.75 -8.48
C LEU A 94 -14.22 11.63 -9.65
N GLN A 95 -14.81 12.80 -9.36
CA GLN A 95 -15.39 13.72 -10.35
C GLN A 95 -14.41 14.80 -10.83
N ARG A 96 -13.15 14.69 -10.40
CA ARG A 96 -12.12 15.68 -10.61
C ARG A 96 -11.18 15.22 -11.74
N PRO A 97 -10.98 16.01 -12.81
CA PRO A 97 -10.22 15.60 -13.99
C PRO A 97 -8.77 15.21 -13.68
N GLU A 98 -8.22 15.64 -12.54
CA GLU A 98 -6.91 15.20 -12.01
C GLU A 98 -6.85 13.71 -11.60
N THR A 99 -8.00 13.05 -11.38
CA THR A 99 -8.06 11.59 -11.15
C THR A 99 -8.44 10.79 -12.41
N GLN A 100 -8.84 11.50 -13.47
CA GLN A 100 -9.43 10.93 -14.69
C GLN A 100 -8.42 10.74 -15.84
N GLN A 101 -7.15 11.12 -15.68
CA GLN A 101 -6.11 10.99 -16.72
C GLN A 101 -5.52 9.57 -16.89
N VAL A 102 -6.27 8.51 -16.58
CA VAL A 102 -5.80 7.12 -16.82
C VAL A 102 -6.92 6.19 -17.29
N ILE A 103 -7.92 6.73 -17.98
CA ILE A 103 -8.78 5.94 -18.87
C ILE A 103 -8.54 6.45 -20.29
N LEU A 104 -7.39 6.07 -20.84
CA LEU A 104 -7.14 5.90 -22.26
C LEU A 104 -6.29 4.65 -22.41
#